data_AF-A0A353V6K5-F1
#
_entry.id   AF-A0A353V6K5-F1
#
_cell.length_a   1.000
_cell.length_b   1.000
_cell.length_c   1.000
_cell.angle_alpha   90.00
_cell.angle_beta   90.00
_cell.angle_gamma   90.00
#
_symmetry.space_group_name_H-M   'P 1'
#
loop_
_entity.id
_entity.type
_entity.pdbx_description
1 polymer ?
#
loop_
_entity_poly.entity_id
_entity_poly.type
_entity_poly.pdbx_seq_one_letter_code
_entity_poly.pdbx_strand_id
1 'polypeptide(L)' 'MTPAVLVLRDGRVFRGEALGAIGEASGEVIFNTAMTGYQEILT' A
#
# COMPACT_ATOMS: atom_id res chain seq x y z
N MET A 1 0.24 9.47 14.86
CA MET A 1 0.03 8.14 14.25
C MET A 1 -1.37 8.12 13.66
N THR A 2 -1.47 8.15 12.32
CA THR A 2 -2.77 8.22 11.61
C THR A 2 -3.14 6.82 11.13
N PRO A 3 -4.26 6.23 11.58
CA PRO A 3 -4.66 4.89 11.16
C PRO A 3 -4.96 4.80 9.66
N ALA A 4 -4.63 3.67 9.04
CA ALA A 4 -4.94 3.34 7.64
C ALA A 4 -5.33 1.86 7.47
N VAL A 5 -5.97 1.53 6.35
CA VAL A 5 -6.42 0.16 6.03
C VAL A 5 -6.21 -0.16 4.54
N LEU A 6 -5.77 -1.38 4.25
CA LEU A 6 -5.77 -1.99 2.91
C LEU A 6 -6.80 -3.12 2.89
N VAL A 7 -7.77 -3.05 1.98
CA VAL A 7 -8.83 -4.06 1.81
C VAL A 7 -8.66 -4.74 0.47
N LEU A 8 -8.63 -6.07 0.46
CA LEU A 8 -8.54 -6.87 -0.76
C LEU A 8 -9.93 -7.34 -1.21
N ARG A 9 -10.05 -7.65 -2.51
CA ARG A 9 -11.29 -8.10 -3.12
C ARG A 9 -11.87 -9.37 -2.48
N ASP A 10 -11.03 -10.23 -1.93
CA ASP A 10 -11.42 -11.45 -1.24
C ASP A 10 -11.86 -11.23 0.22
N GLY A 11 -11.94 -9.97 0.67
CA GLY A 11 -12.37 -9.60 2.00
C GLY A 11 -11.25 -9.59 3.04
N ARG A 12 -9.99 -9.88 2.69
CA ARG A 12 -8.86 -9.70 3.61
C ARG A 12 -8.64 -8.22 3.92
N VAL A 13 -8.35 -7.94 5.19
CA VAL A 13 -8.16 -6.58 5.72
C VAL A 13 -6.82 -6.47 6.45
N PHE A 14 -5.98 -5.54 6.03
CA PHE A 14 -4.69 -5.23 6.65
C PHE A 14 -4.77 -3.84 7.28
N ARG A 15 -4.52 -3.73 8.58
CA ARG A 15 -4.50 -2.46 9.32
C ARG A 15 -3.06 -1.96 9.47
N GLY A 16 -2.87 -0.65 9.33
CA GLY A 16 -1.55 -0.03 9.44
C GLY A 16 -1.63 1.46 9.74
N GLU A 17 -0.55 2.16 9.41
CA GLU A 17 -0.40 3.60 9.58
C GLU A 17 -0.23 4.29 8.21
N ALA A 18 -0.80 5.48 8.07
CA ALA A 18 -0.60 6.30 6.87
C ALA A 18 0.82 6.89 6.86
N LEU A 19 1.53 6.69 5.75
CA LEU A 19 2.88 7.24 5.49
C LEU A 19 2.91 8.26 4.33
N GLY A 20 1.85 8.35 3.54
CA GLY A 20 1.76 9.20 2.34
C GLY A 20 0.61 10.21 2.41
N ALA A 21 0.10 10.60 1.24
CA ALA A 21 -1.05 11.49 1.14
C ALA A 21 -2.31 10.86 1.77
N ILE A 22 -3.10 11.70 2.45
CA ILE A 22 -4.38 11.27 3.03
C ILE A 22 -5.44 11.20 1.92
N GLY A 23 -6.10 10.05 1.83
CA GLY A 23 -7.14 9.80 0.84
C GLY A 23 -7.34 8.31 0.62
N GLU A 24 -8.04 7.97 -0.46
CA GLU A 24 -8.29 6.60 -0.87
C GLU A 24 -7.64 6.35 -2.23
N ALA A 25 -7.08 5.15 -2.41
CA ALA A 25 -6.55 4.67 -3.67
C ALA A 25 -7.08 3.26 -3.94
N SER A 26 -7.32 2.93 -5.21
CA SER A 26 -7.78 1.61 -5.63
C SER A 26 -6.98 1.14 -6.84
N GLY A 27 -6.69 -0.17 -6.90
CA GLY A 27 -5.86 -0.75 -7.95
C GLY A 27 -5.57 -2.23 -7.72
N GLU A 28 -4.78 -2.81 -8.61
CA GLU A 28 -4.27 -4.17 -8.45
C GLU A 28 -3.15 -4.18 -7.39
N VAL A 29 -3.23 -5.14 -6.47
CA VAL A 29 -2.21 -5.34 -5.45
C VAL A 29 -1.20 -6.35 -5.96
N ILE A 30 0.02 -5.90 -6.18
CA ILE A 30 1.18 -6.73 -6.55
C ILE A 30 2.22 -6.73 -5.44
N PHE A 31 3.17 -7.67 -5.49
CA PHE A 31 4.36 -7.65 -4.63
C PHE A 31 5.63 -7.71 -5.49
N ASN A 32 6.71 -7.10 -5.00
CA ASN A 32 8.02 -7.12 -5.63
C ASN A 32 9.07 -7.56 -4.60
N THR A 33 10.00 -8.44 -4.98
CA THR A 33 11.05 -9.00 -4.11
C THR A 33 12.35 -8.19 -4.15
N ALA A 34 12.40 -7.08 -4.87
CA ALA A 34 13.55 -6.18 -4.89
C ALA A 34 13.80 -5.61 -3.48
N MET A 35 15.04 -5.73 -3.00
CA MET A 35 15.44 -5.21 -1.69
C MET A 35 15.92 -3.74 -1.76
N THR A 36 16.15 -3.20 -2.96
CA THR A 36 16.64 -1.84 -3.23
C THR A 36 15.95 -1.25 -4.47
N GLY A 37 16.09 0.07 -4.70
CA GLY A 37 15.55 0.74 -5.89
C GLY A 37 14.07 1.12 -5.81
N TYR A 38 13.56 1.42 -4.61
CA TYR A 38 12.13 1.73 -4.42
C TYR A 38 11.68 3.00 -5.14
N GLN A 39 12.58 3.98 -5.36
CA GLN A 39 12.23 5.22 -6.02
C GLN A 39 11.99 5.01 -7.52
N GLU A 40 12.87 4.24 -8.16
CA GLU A 40 12.79 3.88 -9.58
C GLU A 40 11.58 3.00 -9.89
N ILE A 41 11.15 2.17 -8.92
CA ILE A 41 9.94 1.34 -9.06
C ILE A 41 8.66 2.18 -8.95
N LEU A 42 8.66 3.23 -8.12
CA LEU A 42 7.49 4.07 -7.86
C LEU A 42 7.30 5.23 -8.86
N THR A 43 8.28 5.47 -9.74
CA THR A 43 8.26 6.54 -10.74
C THR A 43 7.77 6.01 -12.10
#